data_AF-A0A938GNH0-F1
#
_entry.id   AF-A0A938GNH0-F1
#
_cell.length_a   1.000
_cell.length_b   1.000
_cell.length_c   1.000
_cell.angle_alpha   90.00
_cell.angle_beta   90.00
_cell.angle_gamma   90.00
#
_symmetry.space_group_name_H-M   'P 1'
#
loop_
_entity.id
_entity.type
_entity.pdbx_description
1 polymer ?
#
loop_
_entity_poly.entity_id
_entity_poly.type
_entity_poly.pdbx_seq_one_letter_code
_entity_poly.pdbx_strand_id
1 'polypeptide(L)'
;MSGFAAIFAIVSAILILALPRRWAPLPFLIGICYMTLGQGIALGPFNFTVIRLLILAGAARLLIRGEFTSIGFNTMDRIAIAWAVWTLFSSYFHAEPREALIFRMGVTFNALGVYFLFRSFIKSQEDAVRVAVMAAIVLIPVAAEMLSEKATGRNAFALLGGVPPEVVERNGKLRAQGPFAHPILAGTVGAVCLPFIVGLWASHRKIAIAGITACV
;
A
#
# COMPACT_ATOMS: atom_id res chain seq x y z
N MET A 1 -0.59 -5.34 -17.94
CA MET A 1 -0.18 -4.07 -17.32
C MET A 1 -0.14 -2.98 -18.40
N SER A 2 -0.66 -1.78 -18.13
CA SER A 2 -0.55 -0.64 -19.05
C SER A 2 0.90 -0.12 -19.11
N GLY A 3 1.28 0.58 -20.19
CA GLY A 3 2.62 1.17 -20.33
C GLY A 3 2.93 2.18 -19.22
N PHE A 4 1.97 3.01 -18.84
CA PHE A 4 2.09 3.96 -17.74
C PHE A 4 2.31 3.26 -16.39
N ALA A 5 1.52 2.22 -16.08
CA ALA A 5 1.69 1.45 -14.86
C ALA A 5 3.04 0.73 -14.80
N ALA A 6 3.52 0.22 -15.94
CA ALA A 6 4.83 -0.41 -16.06
C ALA A 6 5.96 0.58 -15.74
N ILE A 7 5.95 1.74 -16.39
CA ILE A 7 6.95 2.80 -16.18
C ILE A 7 6.92 3.24 -14.71
N PHE A 8 5.74 3.51 -14.17
CA PHE A 8 5.59 3.91 -12.78
C PHE A 8 6.13 2.85 -11.80
N ALA A 9 5.81 1.57 -12.02
CA ALA A 9 6.28 0.48 -11.18
C ALA A 9 7.81 0.34 -11.25
N ILE A 10 8.40 0.44 -12.45
CA ILE A 10 9.85 0.38 -12.67
C ILE A 10 10.54 1.56 -11.98
N VAL A 11 10.05 2.78 -12.18
CA VAL A 11 10.60 3.98 -11.54
C VAL A 11 10.54 3.85 -10.02
N SER A 12 9.39 3.43 -9.48
CA SER A 12 9.22 3.22 -8.03
C SER A 12 10.17 2.15 -7.51
N ALA A 13 10.33 1.02 -8.21
CA ALA A 13 11.27 -0.03 -7.86
C ALA A 13 12.73 0.45 -7.87
N ILE A 14 13.14 1.19 -8.89
CA ILE A 14 14.48 1.79 -8.98
C ILE A 14 14.71 2.75 -7.80
N LEU A 15 13.73 3.61 -7.49
CA LEU A 15 13.83 4.52 -6.35
C LEU A 15 13.93 3.77 -5.02
N ILE A 16 13.17 2.68 -4.82
CA ILE A 16 13.29 1.81 -3.64
C ILE A 16 14.71 1.22 -3.52
N LEU A 17 15.32 0.83 -4.63
CA LEU A 17 16.68 0.25 -4.63
C LEU A 17 17.77 1.30 -4.42
N ALA A 18 17.61 2.49 -5.03
CA ALA A 18 18.63 3.52 -5.09
C ALA A 18 18.63 4.47 -3.88
N LEU A 19 17.46 4.86 -3.38
CA LEU A 19 17.36 5.84 -2.29
C LEU A 19 17.96 5.33 -0.97
N PRO A 20 18.45 6.20 -0.09
CA PRO A 20 18.87 5.77 1.25
C PRO A 20 17.66 5.28 2.06
N ARG A 21 17.90 4.44 3.08
CA ARG A 21 16.85 3.76 3.87
C ARG A 21 15.74 4.69 4.34
N ARG A 22 16.11 5.89 4.78
CA ARG A 22 15.19 6.93 5.25
C ARG A 22 14.18 7.44 4.21
N TRP A 23 14.46 7.30 2.91
CA TRP A 23 13.57 7.74 1.83
C TRP A 23 12.94 6.58 1.05
N ALA A 24 13.38 5.34 1.28
CA ALA A 24 12.85 4.14 0.63
C ALA A 24 11.33 3.89 0.88
N PRO A 25 10.75 4.23 2.04
CA PRO A 25 9.31 4.12 2.23
C PRO A 25 8.49 4.99 1.29
N LEU A 26 9.01 6.15 0.89
CA LEU A 26 8.25 7.12 0.08
C LEU A 26 7.81 6.57 -1.30
N PRO A 27 8.71 6.08 -2.17
CA PRO A 27 8.29 5.48 -3.44
C PRO A 27 7.43 4.23 -3.24
N PHE A 28 7.60 3.50 -2.13
CA PHE A 28 6.72 2.39 -1.80
C PHE A 28 5.29 2.86 -1.47
N LEU A 29 5.15 3.87 -0.59
CA LEU A 29 3.87 4.48 -0.22
C LEU A 29 3.16 5.09 -1.43
N ILE A 30 3.89 5.85 -2.26
CA ILE A 30 3.39 6.38 -3.53
C ILE A 30 2.87 5.24 -4.40
N GLY A 31 3.62 4.15 -4.49
CA GLY A 31 3.25 3.03 -5.34
C GLY A 31 2.03 2.26 -4.88
N ILE A 32 1.86 2.05 -3.57
CA ILE A 32 0.66 1.37 -3.04
C ILE A 32 -0.57 2.28 -3.01
N CYS A 33 -0.38 3.60 -2.91
CA CYS A 33 -1.49 4.55 -2.86
C CYS A 33 -1.97 4.95 -4.25
N TYR A 34 -1.11 5.05 -5.27
CA TYR A 34 -1.51 5.59 -6.58
C TYR A 34 -1.71 4.52 -7.65
N MET A 35 -1.16 3.31 -7.48
CA MET A 35 -1.42 2.21 -8.42
C MET A 35 -2.65 1.42 -8.01
N THR A 36 -3.45 1.08 -9.00
CA THR A 36 -4.65 0.27 -8.79
C THR A 36 -4.29 -1.21 -8.67
N LEU A 37 -5.11 -1.98 -7.94
CA LEU A 37 -4.91 -3.42 -7.77
C LEU A 37 -5.10 -4.22 -9.07
N GLY A 38 -5.71 -3.62 -10.10
CA GLY A 38 -5.86 -4.24 -11.43
C GLY A 38 -4.58 -4.24 -12.27
N GLN A 39 -3.53 -3.52 -11.86
CA GLN A 39 -2.26 -3.50 -12.58
C GLN A 39 -1.28 -4.55 -12.03
N GLY A 40 -0.79 -5.40 -12.92
CA GLY A 40 0.17 -6.45 -12.59
C GLY A 40 0.54 -7.34 -13.76
N ILE A 41 1.35 -8.34 -13.45
CA ILE A 41 1.84 -9.38 -14.37
C ILE A 41 1.31 -10.73 -13.87
N ALA A 42 0.59 -11.47 -14.71
CA ALA A 42 0.18 -12.83 -14.38
C ALA A 42 1.28 -13.82 -14.77
N LEU A 43 1.68 -14.68 -13.83
CA LEU A 43 2.60 -15.80 -14.02
C LEU A 43 1.87 -17.09 -13.63
N GLY A 44 1.26 -17.74 -14.62
CA GLY A 44 0.38 -18.90 -14.38
C GLY A 44 -0.78 -18.52 -13.45
N PRO A 45 -1.01 -19.26 -12.34
CA PRO A 45 -2.08 -18.95 -11.39
C PRO A 45 -1.77 -17.74 -10.48
N PHE A 46 -0.53 -17.22 -10.51
CA PHE A 46 -0.10 -16.16 -9.62
C PHE A 46 -0.20 -14.81 -10.31
N ASN A 47 -0.90 -13.86 -9.70
CA ASN A 47 -0.92 -12.47 -10.16
C ASN A 47 0.10 -11.63 -9.38
N PHE A 48 1.10 -11.04 -10.03
CA PHE A 48 2.04 -10.12 -9.42
C PHE A 48 1.59 -8.68 -9.67
N THR A 49 0.76 -8.18 -8.75
CA THR A 49 0.32 -6.78 -8.74
C THR A 49 1.48 -5.82 -8.45
N VAL A 50 1.31 -4.53 -8.73
CA VAL A 50 2.36 -3.51 -8.47
C VAL A 50 2.89 -3.58 -7.04
N ILE A 51 2.03 -3.71 -6.03
CA ILE A 51 2.48 -3.87 -4.63
C ILE A 51 3.41 -5.07 -4.45
N ARG A 52 3.17 -6.21 -5.12
CA ARG A 52 4.04 -7.39 -5.05
C ARG A 52 5.38 -7.14 -5.70
N LEU A 53 5.39 -6.45 -6.85
CA LEU A 53 6.63 -6.05 -7.52
C LEU A 53 7.46 -5.09 -6.65
N LEU A 54 6.82 -4.13 -5.98
CA LEU A 54 7.51 -3.22 -5.05
C LEU A 54 8.02 -3.94 -3.80
N ILE A 55 7.28 -4.94 -3.30
CA ILE A 55 7.75 -5.80 -2.21
C ILE A 55 9.01 -6.56 -2.65
N LEU A 56 9.02 -7.14 -3.85
CA LEU A 56 10.19 -7.82 -4.40
C LEU A 56 11.38 -6.88 -4.55
N ALA A 57 11.16 -5.66 -5.05
CA ALA A 57 12.22 -4.64 -5.14
C ALA A 57 12.76 -4.25 -3.76
N GLY A 58 11.87 -4.11 -2.76
CA GLY A 58 12.26 -3.90 -1.37
C GLY A 58 13.06 -5.08 -0.81
N ALA A 59 12.65 -6.31 -1.06
CA ALA A 59 13.37 -7.50 -0.60
C ALA A 59 14.76 -7.59 -1.24
N ALA A 60 14.86 -7.33 -2.55
CA ALA A 60 16.12 -7.24 -3.28
C ALA A 60 17.03 -6.16 -2.69
N ARG A 61 16.50 -4.98 -2.36
CA ARG A 61 17.24 -3.91 -1.65
C ARG A 61 17.85 -4.44 -0.35
N LEU A 62 17.07 -5.14 0.47
CA LEU A 62 17.55 -5.64 1.76
C LEU A 62 18.66 -6.67 1.60
N LEU A 63 18.61 -7.51 0.57
CA LEU A 63 19.66 -8.48 0.23
C LEU A 63 20.93 -7.77 -0.28
N ILE A 64 20.79 -6.87 -1.26
CA ILE A 64 21.91 -6.15 -1.89
C ILE A 64 22.64 -5.27 -0.88
N ARG A 65 21.90 -4.60 0.01
CA ARG A 65 22.47 -3.69 1.01
C ARG A 65 22.81 -4.36 2.35
N GLY A 66 22.54 -5.65 2.50
CA GLY A 66 22.74 -6.38 3.76
C GLY A 66 21.93 -5.82 4.94
N GLU A 67 20.79 -5.16 4.67
CA GLU A 67 19.97 -4.50 5.71
C GLU A 67 19.20 -5.53 6.58
N PHE A 68 19.14 -6.80 6.17
CA PHE A 68 18.48 -7.90 6.90
C PHE A 68 19.09 -8.18 8.29
N THR A 69 20.41 -8.11 8.43
CA THR A 69 21.14 -8.51 9.66
C THR A 69 20.88 -7.57 10.84
N SER A 70 20.37 -6.37 10.55
CA SER A 70 20.05 -5.36 11.57
C SER A 70 18.70 -5.59 12.28
N ILE A 71 17.94 -6.60 11.85
CA ILE A 71 16.60 -6.87 12.35
C ILE A 71 16.66 -8.10 13.27
N GLY A 72 16.83 -7.86 14.57
CA GLY A 72 16.70 -8.95 15.56
C GLY A 72 15.27 -9.52 15.54
N PHE A 73 15.11 -10.82 15.68
CA PHE A 73 13.79 -11.45 15.63
C PHE A 73 13.03 -11.24 16.95
N ASN A 74 11.80 -10.72 16.90
CA ASN A 74 11.00 -10.38 18.07
C ASN A 74 9.67 -11.17 18.12
N THR A 75 8.92 -10.97 19.20
CA THR A 75 7.61 -11.63 19.40
C THR A 75 6.59 -11.24 18.33
N MET A 76 6.60 -9.99 17.86
CA MET A 76 5.68 -9.54 16.80
C MET A 76 5.94 -10.27 15.48
N ASP A 77 7.19 -10.59 15.15
CA ASP A 77 7.51 -11.39 13.97
C ASP A 77 6.95 -12.79 14.08
N ARG A 78 7.08 -13.41 15.26
CA ARG A 78 6.54 -14.74 15.54
C ARG A 78 5.03 -14.74 15.37
N ILE A 79 4.34 -13.72 15.88
CA ILE A 79 2.89 -13.57 15.73
C ILE A 79 2.51 -13.37 14.26
N ALA A 80 3.22 -12.50 13.53
CA ALA A 80 2.97 -12.25 12.11
C ALA A 80 3.16 -13.53 11.27
N ILE A 81 4.22 -14.29 11.53
CA ILE A 81 4.48 -15.57 10.86
C ILE A 81 3.46 -16.62 11.26
N ALA A 82 3.10 -16.73 12.55
CA ALA A 82 2.07 -17.65 13.01
C ALA A 82 0.71 -17.34 12.35
N TRP A 83 0.35 -16.06 12.25
CA TRP A 83 -0.84 -15.62 11.51
C TRP A 83 -0.78 -15.99 10.03
N ALA A 84 0.39 -15.83 9.38
CA ALA A 84 0.54 -16.20 7.98
C ALA A 84 0.44 -17.72 7.76
N VAL A 85 1.08 -18.52 8.63
CA VAL A 85 0.99 -19.99 8.61
C VAL A 85 -0.46 -20.43 8.81
N TRP A 86 -1.15 -19.87 9.81
CA TRP A 86 -2.57 -20.15 10.05
C TRP A 86 -3.44 -19.76 8.84
N THR A 87 -3.17 -18.59 8.25
CA THR A 87 -3.89 -18.14 7.06
C THR A 87 -3.72 -19.14 5.92
N LEU A 88 -2.51 -19.60 5.62
CA LEU A 88 -2.27 -20.61 4.59
C LEU A 88 -2.96 -21.95 4.94
N PHE A 89 -2.79 -22.43 6.18
CA PHE A 89 -3.37 -23.69 6.64
C PHE A 89 -4.89 -23.68 6.54
N SER A 90 -5.53 -22.55 6.87
CA SER A 90 -6.97 -22.44 6.82
C SER A 90 -7.55 -22.67 5.41
N SER A 91 -6.72 -22.64 4.34
CA SER A 91 -7.15 -22.87 2.94
C SER A 91 -7.71 -24.26 2.73
N TYR A 92 -7.26 -25.23 3.54
CA TYR A 92 -7.75 -26.60 3.49
C TYR A 92 -9.24 -26.72 3.84
N PHE A 93 -9.79 -25.77 4.61
CA PHE A 93 -11.19 -25.78 5.05
C PHE A 93 -12.14 -25.05 4.10
N HIS A 94 -11.70 -24.66 2.90
CA HIS A 94 -12.55 -24.02 1.89
C HIS A 94 -13.05 -25.04 0.87
N ALA A 95 -14.21 -24.75 0.26
CA ALA A 95 -14.80 -25.60 -0.78
C ALA A 95 -13.86 -25.85 -1.97
N GLU A 96 -13.02 -24.86 -2.29
CA GLU A 96 -11.97 -24.95 -3.31
C GLU A 96 -10.60 -24.70 -2.68
N PRO A 97 -9.95 -25.73 -2.08
CA PRO A 97 -8.74 -25.54 -1.30
C PRO A 97 -7.57 -24.95 -2.09
N ARG A 98 -7.45 -25.32 -3.37
CA ARG A 98 -6.38 -24.87 -4.27
C ARG A 98 -6.47 -23.38 -4.55
N GLU A 99 -7.64 -22.90 -4.95
CA GLU A 99 -7.87 -21.49 -5.27
C GLU A 99 -7.79 -20.63 -4.01
N ALA A 100 -8.34 -21.11 -2.89
CA ALA A 100 -8.19 -20.48 -1.58
C ALA A 100 -6.71 -20.34 -1.17
N LEU A 101 -5.90 -21.38 -1.41
CA LEU A 101 -4.48 -21.35 -1.12
C LEU A 101 -3.74 -20.33 -2.00
N ILE A 102 -4.03 -20.29 -3.31
CA ILE A 102 -3.44 -19.31 -4.24
C ILE A 102 -3.74 -17.88 -3.79
N PHE A 103 -5.00 -17.59 -3.48
CA PHE A 103 -5.42 -16.30 -2.97
C PHE A 103 -4.70 -15.95 -1.66
N ARG A 104 -4.65 -16.88 -0.71
CA ARG A 104 -4.04 -16.68 0.61
C ARG A 104 -2.53 -16.54 0.58
N MET A 105 -1.82 -17.24 -0.32
CA MET A 105 -0.40 -16.96 -0.59
C MET A 105 -0.20 -15.52 -1.03
N GLY A 106 -1.10 -15.00 -1.87
CA GLY A 106 -1.07 -13.60 -2.27
C GLY A 106 -1.32 -12.62 -1.12
N VAL A 107 -2.21 -12.95 -0.18
CA VAL A 107 -2.52 -12.14 1.00
C VAL A 107 -1.34 -12.15 1.98
N THR A 108 -0.79 -13.32 2.29
CA THR A 108 0.33 -13.45 3.23
C THR A 108 1.61 -12.85 2.66
N PHE A 109 1.85 -12.97 1.35
CA PHE A 109 2.96 -12.29 0.68
C PHE A 109 2.89 -10.78 0.86
N ASN A 110 1.71 -10.18 0.63
CA ASN A 110 1.53 -8.74 0.80
C ASN A 110 1.72 -8.33 2.26
N ALA A 111 1.07 -9.03 3.19
CA ALA A 111 1.11 -8.68 4.60
C ALA A 111 2.51 -8.84 5.22
N LEU A 112 3.15 -10.00 5.06
CA LEU A 112 4.51 -10.24 5.58
C LEU A 112 5.54 -9.38 4.84
N GLY A 113 5.42 -9.25 3.52
CA GLY A 113 6.32 -8.44 2.72
C GLY A 113 6.32 -6.98 3.17
N VAL A 114 5.15 -6.35 3.27
CA VAL A 114 5.02 -4.98 3.80
C VAL A 114 5.53 -4.90 5.24
N TYR A 115 5.15 -5.84 6.11
CA TYR A 115 5.56 -5.85 7.51
C TYR A 115 7.09 -5.87 7.67
N PHE A 116 7.79 -6.84 7.07
CA PHE A 116 9.24 -6.95 7.20
C PHE A 116 9.98 -5.80 6.51
N LEU A 117 9.46 -5.29 5.38
CA LEU A 117 10.03 -4.12 4.72
C LEU A 117 9.92 -2.88 5.59
N PHE A 118 8.74 -2.53 6.09
CA PHE A 118 8.59 -1.35 6.95
C PHE A 118 9.33 -1.50 8.28
N ARG A 119 9.44 -2.73 8.80
CA ARG A 119 10.28 -3.00 9.97
C ARG A 119 11.77 -2.77 9.70
N SER A 120 12.25 -3.06 8.49
CA SER A 120 13.62 -2.72 8.09
C SER A 120 13.81 -1.19 7.92
N PHE A 121 12.76 -0.50 7.47
CA PHE A 121 12.78 0.94 7.22
C PHE A 121 12.57 1.78 8.47
N ILE A 122 11.92 1.25 9.51
CA ILE A 122 11.62 1.95 10.76
C ILE A 122 12.47 1.36 11.87
N LYS A 123 13.54 2.04 12.24
CA LYS A 123 14.46 1.62 13.31
C LYS A 123 14.45 2.53 14.54
N SER A 124 13.88 3.72 14.41
CA SER A 124 13.76 4.68 15.49
C SER A 124 12.40 5.37 15.49
N GLN A 125 12.11 6.08 16.57
CA GLN A 125 10.92 6.93 16.66
C GLN A 125 10.92 8.01 15.58
N GLU A 126 12.10 8.56 15.21
CA GLU A 126 12.15 9.55 14.12
C GLU A 126 11.81 8.92 12.76
N ASP A 127 12.18 7.67 12.51
CA ASP A 127 11.78 6.97 11.29
C ASP A 127 10.26 6.76 11.25
N ALA A 128 9.62 6.41 12.38
CA ALA A 128 8.18 6.26 12.47
C ALA A 128 7.45 7.58 12.17
N VAL A 129 7.90 8.68 12.77
CA VAL A 129 7.38 10.04 12.50
C VAL A 129 7.55 10.40 11.02
N ARG A 130 8.71 10.10 10.44
CA ARG A 130 9.00 10.38 9.02
C ARG A 130 8.06 9.62 8.09
N VAL A 131 7.82 8.34 8.36
CA VAL A 131 6.87 7.52 7.58
C VAL A 131 5.44 8.07 7.72
N ALA A 132 5.02 8.50 8.90
CA ALA A 132 3.72 9.12 9.10
C ALA A 132 3.59 10.45 8.33
N VAL A 133 4.64 11.27 8.31
CA VAL A 133 4.70 12.50 7.48
C VAL A 133 4.60 12.16 5.99
N MET A 134 5.31 11.14 5.51
CA MET A 134 5.23 10.69 4.12
C MET A 134 3.82 10.21 3.78
N ALA A 135 3.19 9.41 4.65
CA ALA A 135 1.82 8.95 4.46
C ALA A 135 0.83 10.13 4.38
N ALA A 136 0.93 11.10 5.29
CA ALA A 136 0.11 12.31 5.26
C ALA A 136 0.25 13.08 3.93
N ILE A 137 1.48 13.27 3.46
CA ILE A 137 1.76 13.98 2.20
C ILE A 137 1.20 13.20 1.00
N VAL A 138 1.36 11.88 0.97
CA VAL A 138 0.87 11.02 -0.12
C VAL A 138 -0.65 10.97 -0.17
N LEU A 139 -1.34 11.06 0.97
CA LEU A 139 -2.80 11.04 0.98
C LEU A 139 -3.45 12.34 0.49
N ILE A 140 -2.74 13.48 0.54
CA ILE A 140 -3.30 14.77 0.10
C ILE A 140 -3.70 14.75 -1.38
N PRO A 141 -2.84 14.33 -2.33
CA PRO A 141 -3.25 14.21 -3.74
C PRO A 141 -4.38 13.19 -3.96
N VAL A 142 -4.41 12.09 -3.20
CA VAL A 142 -5.50 11.11 -3.28
C VAL A 142 -6.83 11.75 -2.90
N ALA A 143 -6.85 12.45 -1.76
CA ALA A 143 -8.04 13.14 -1.29
C ALA A 143 -8.50 14.22 -2.27
N ALA A 144 -7.58 15.01 -2.83
CA ALA A 144 -7.89 16.01 -3.84
C ALA A 144 -8.50 15.40 -5.11
N GLU A 145 -7.96 14.27 -5.58
CA GLU A 145 -8.52 13.54 -6.71
C GLU A 145 -9.90 12.98 -6.38
N MET A 146 -10.10 12.38 -5.20
CA MET A 146 -11.40 11.86 -4.78
C MET A 146 -12.47 12.96 -4.64
N LEU A 147 -12.09 14.18 -4.25
CA LEU A 147 -12.99 15.34 -4.27
C LEU A 147 -13.39 15.72 -5.70
N SER A 148 -12.42 15.73 -6.63
CA SER A 148 -12.68 15.95 -8.05
C SER A 148 -13.56 14.85 -8.64
N GLU A 149 -13.32 13.59 -8.27
CA GLU A 149 -14.11 12.43 -8.67
C GLU A 149 -15.57 12.58 -8.21
N LYS A 150 -15.78 13.01 -6.96
CA LYS A 150 -17.12 13.27 -6.43
C LYS A 150 -17.84 14.43 -7.13
N ALA A 151 -17.11 15.44 -7.59
CA ALA A 151 -17.67 16.61 -8.28
C ALA A 151 -17.99 16.34 -9.75
N THR A 152 -17.16 15.54 -10.43
CA THR A 152 -17.24 15.32 -11.89
C THR A 152 -17.91 14.01 -12.27
N GLY A 153 -18.02 13.06 -11.35
CA GLY A 153 -18.46 11.70 -11.63
C GLY A 153 -17.45 10.87 -12.43
N ARG A 154 -16.20 11.34 -12.57
CA ARG A 154 -15.14 10.67 -13.34
C ARG A 154 -13.90 10.43 -12.49
N ASN A 155 -13.38 9.21 -12.54
CA ASN A 155 -12.19 8.80 -11.82
C ASN A 155 -10.93 8.99 -12.69
N ALA A 156 -9.98 9.82 -12.25
CA ALA A 156 -8.77 10.12 -13.02
C ALA A 156 -7.77 8.94 -12.99
N PHE A 157 -7.78 8.13 -11.92
CA PHE A 157 -6.95 6.92 -11.83
C PHE A 157 -7.35 5.84 -12.85
N ALA A 158 -8.52 5.93 -13.47
CA ALA A 158 -8.91 5.06 -14.58
C ALA A 158 -7.92 5.13 -15.76
N LEU A 159 -7.20 6.25 -15.94
CA LEU A 159 -6.12 6.37 -16.92
C LEU A 159 -4.95 5.41 -16.65
N LEU A 160 -4.69 5.07 -15.39
CA LEU A 160 -3.68 4.09 -15.01
C LEU A 160 -4.19 2.65 -15.20
N GLY A 161 -5.50 2.49 -15.40
CA GLY A 161 -6.24 1.26 -15.60
C GLY A 161 -6.54 0.53 -14.29
N GLY A 162 -7.45 -0.44 -14.29
CA GLY A 162 -7.72 -1.30 -13.12
C GLY A 162 -8.70 -0.71 -12.08
N VAL A 163 -9.28 0.46 -12.36
CA VAL A 163 -10.47 1.02 -11.67
C VAL A 163 -11.48 1.51 -12.73
N PRO A 164 -12.78 1.57 -12.40
CA PRO A 164 -13.81 2.09 -13.32
C PRO A 164 -13.61 3.58 -13.62
N PRO A 165 -13.87 4.04 -14.86
CA PRO A 165 -13.82 5.45 -15.21
C PRO A 165 -14.99 6.28 -14.66
N GLU A 166 -16.11 5.62 -14.39
CA GLU A 166 -17.34 6.22 -13.86
C GLU A 166 -17.47 5.92 -12.37
N VAL A 167 -17.96 6.90 -11.62
CA VAL A 167 -18.12 6.80 -10.18
C VAL A 167 -19.32 5.93 -9.83
N VAL A 168 -19.14 5.06 -8.84
CA VAL A 168 -20.22 4.22 -8.34
C VAL A 168 -21.23 5.09 -7.59
N GLU A 169 -22.48 5.06 -8.05
CA GLU A 169 -23.61 5.67 -7.36
C GLU A 169 -24.30 4.65 -6.44
N ARG A 170 -24.63 5.07 -5.21
CA ARG A 170 -25.48 4.28 -4.32
C ARG A 170 -26.39 5.19 -3.49
N ASN A 171 -27.69 4.92 -3.55
CA ASN A 171 -28.74 5.71 -2.89
C ASN A 171 -28.72 7.20 -3.31
N GLY A 172 -28.59 7.50 -4.61
CA GLY A 172 -28.59 8.88 -5.10
C GLY A 172 -27.30 9.67 -4.79
N LYS A 173 -26.25 9.00 -4.30
CA LYS A 173 -24.99 9.63 -3.91
C LYS A 173 -23.81 9.01 -4.63
N LEU A 174 -23.00 9.86 -5.25
CA LEU A 174 -21.71 9.51 -5.82
C LEU A 174 -20.73 9.14 -4.71
N ARG A 175 -20.05 7.99 -4.88
CA ARG A 175 -19.05 7.48 -3.93
C ARG A 175 -17.69 7.41 -4.61
N ALA A 176 -16.87 8.42 -4.38
CA ALA A 176 -15.48 8.44 -4.82
C ALA A 176 -14.69 7.25 -4.25
N GLN A 177 -13.83 6.64 -5.06
CA GLN A 177 -12.95 5.53 -4.67
C GLN A 177 -11.48 5.78 -5.00
N GLY A 178 -11.17 6.80 -5.80
CA GLY A 178 -9.84 7.10 -6.29
C GLY A 178 -9.13 5.86 -6.85
N PRO A 179 -7.89 5.56 -6.42
CA PRO A 179 -7.11 4.43 -6.93
C PRO A 179 -7.52 3.08 -6.32
N PHE A 180 -8.41 3.07 -5.34
CA PHE A 180 -8.79 1.87 -4.60
C PHE A 180 -9.87 1.08 -5.34
N ALA A 181 -9.97 -0.22 -5.04
CA ALA A 181 -10.92 -1.10 -5.73
C ALA A 181 -12.39 -0.73 -5.47
N HIS A 182 -12.70 -0.12 -4.33
CA HIS A 182 -14.03 0.38 -4.01
C HIS A 182 -14.00 1.44 -2.90
N PRO A 183 -15.05 2.27 -2.76
CA PRO A 183 -15.08 3.40 -1.82
C PRO A 183 -14.84 3.03 -0.34
N ILE A 184 -15.27 1.83 0.08
CA ILE A 184 -15.05 1.37 1.47
C ILE A 184 -13.55 1.18 1.78
N LEU A 185 -12.74 0.69 0.83
CA LEU A 185 -11.30 0.57 1.03
C LEU A 185 -10.64 1.94 1.11
N ALA A 186 -11.07 2.89 0.28
CA ALA A 186 -10.59 4.27 0.33
C ALA A 186 -10.80 4.87 1.73
N GLY A 187 -12.01 4.73 2.29
CA GLY A 187 -12.32 5.15 3.65
C GLY A 187 -11.52 4.39 4.72
N THR A 188 -11.22 3.11 4.51
CA THR A 188 -10.42 2.31 5.44
C THR A 188 -8.98 2.81 5.51
N VAL A 189 -8.39 3.21 4.38
CA VAL A 189 -7.05 3.83 4.36
C VAL A 189 -7.04 5.12 5.16
N GLY A 190 -8.01 6.01 4.94
CA GLY A 190 -8.16 7.23 5.72
C GLY A 190 -8.27 6.96 7.22
N ALA A 191 -9.18 6.06 7.61
CA ALA A 191 -9.43 5.70 9.01
C ALA A 191 -8.22 5.07 9.71
N VAL A 192 -7.45 4.22 9.03
CA VAL A 192 -6.26 3.57 9.60
C VAL A 192 -5.09 4.55 9.71
N CYS A 193 -4.94 5.48 8.75
CA CYS A 193 -3.86 6.48 8.79
C CYS A 193 -4.13 7.61 9.78
N LEU A 194 -5.39 7.93 10.06
CA LEU A 194 -5.79 9.07 10.89
C LEU A 194 -5.09 9.12 12.26
N PRO A 195 -5.06 8.04 13.09
CA PRO A 195 -4.40 8.10 14.41
C PRO A 195 -2.91 8.41 14.32
N PHE A 196 -2.22 7.85 13.32
CA PHE A 196 -0.79 8.11 13.09
C PHE A 196 -0.53 9.57 12.72
N ILE A 197 -1.40 10.14 11.87
CA ILE A 197 -1.28 11.53 11.43
C ILE A 197 -1.68 12.52 12.54
N VAL A 198 -2.69 12.18 13.35
CA VAL A 198 -3.03 12.94 14.57
C VAL A 198 -1.83 13.02 15.52
N GLY A 199 -1.06 11.94 15.64
CA GLY A 199 0.18 11.92 16.41
C GLY A 199 1.23 12.95 15.95
N LEU A 200 1.15 13.45 14.72
CA LEU A 200 2.03 14.50 14.19
C LEU A 200 1.67 15.90 14.66
N TRP A 201 0.52 16.11 15.31
CA TRP A 201 0.00 17.44 15.65
C TRP A 201 0.99 18.28 16.47
N ALA A 202 1.69 17.67 17.42
CA ALA A 202 2.63 18.35 18.29
C ALA A 202 3.94 18.77 17.60
N SER A 203 4.40 18.03 16.58
CA SER A 203 5.71 18.24 15.95
C SER A 203 5.63 18.83 14.54
N HIS A 204 4.57 18.53 13.78
CA HIS A 204 4.41 18.89 12.37
C HIS A 204 2.98 19.40 12.09
N ARG A 205 2.54 20.40 12.87
CA ARG A 205 1.15 20.87 12.89
C ARG A 205 0.52 21.14 11.50
N LYS A 206 1.24 21.80 10.58
CA LYS A 206 0.72 22.08 9.23
C LYS A 206 0.44 20.80 8.43
N ILE A 207 1.37 19.84 8.49
CA ILE A 207 1.24 18.54 7.81
C ILE A 207 0.14 17.71 8.48
N ALA A 208 0.07 17.72 9.81
CA ALA A 208 -0.97 17.03 10.56
C ALA A 208 -2.36 17.52 10.17
N ILE A 209 -2.59 18.84 10.11
CA ILE A 209 -3.87 19.41 9.68
C ILE A 209 -4.21 18.94 8.26
N ALA A 210 -3.31 19.13 7.30
CA ALA A 210 -3.56 18.75 5.91
C ALA A 210 -3.82 17.24 5.75
N GLY A 211 -3.05 16.40 6.45
CA GLY A 211 -3.22 14.94 6.43
C GLY A 211 -4.51 14.48 7.12
N ILE A 212 -4.90 15.09 8.25
CA ILE A 212 -6.18 14.80 8.92
C ILE A 212 -7.33 15.14 7.98
N THR A 213 -7.28 16.31 7.33
CA THR A 213 -8.29 16.70 6.33
C THR A 213 -8.31 15.75 5.14
N ALA A 214 -7.16 15.21 4.71
CA ALA A 214 -7.11 14.22 3.64
C ALA A 214 -7.70 12.85 4.04
N CYS A 215 -7.71 12.51 5.34
CA CYS A 215 -8.23 11.24 5.83
C CYS A 215 -9.75 11.21 6.04
N VAL A 216 -10.41 12.38 6.09
CA VAL A 216 -11.84 12.54 6.47
C VAL A 216 -12.65 13.00 5.26
#